data_AF-A0A923AME8-F1
#
_entry.id   AF-A0A923AME8-F1
#
_cell.length_a   1.000
_cell.length_b   1.000
_cell.length_c   1.000
_cell.angle_alpha   90.00
_cell.angle_beta   90.00
_cell.angle_gamma   90.00
#
_symmetry.space_group_name_H-M   'P 1'
#
loop_
_entity.id
_entity.type
_entity.pdbx_description
1 polymer ?
#
loop_
_entity_poly.entity_id
_entity_poly.type
_entity_poly.pdbx_seq_one_letter_code
_entity_poly.pdbx_strand_id
1 'polypeptide(L)'
;MSHDALHLTRWTVTSGSNVQSRGAVVIEAGDHHWQASSQGNGAVDALFGAVDKALADVLNGHPRLVGYEVRAMAEGPDAEGLVSVRIRPPT
;
A
#
# COMPACT_ATOMS: atom_id res chain seq x y z
N MET A 1 -10.69 -13.80 -21.62
CA MET A 1 -9.49 -12.95 -21.58
C MET A 1 -9.06 -12.89 -20.12
N SER A 2 -7.85 -13.35 -19.80
CA SER A 2 -7.28 -13.11 -18.48
C SER A 2 -6.98 -11.62 -18.40
N HIS A 3 -7.65 -10.87 -17.53
CA HIS A 3 -7.16 -9.55 -17.19
C HIS A 3 -5.90 -9.79 -16.38
N ASP A 4 -4.76 -9.28 -16.83
CA ASP A 4 -3.53 -9.40 -16.05
C ASP A 4 -3.75 -8.73 -14.70
N ALA A 5 -3.54 -9.52 -13.64
CA ALA A 5 -3.70 -9.03 -12.28
C ALA A 5 -2.61 -8.00 -11.96
N LEU A 6 -2.93 -7.02 -11.12
CA LEU A 6 -1.92 -6.11 -10.57
C LEU A 6 -1.02 -6.89 -9.60
N HIS A 7 0.30 -6.81 -9.81
CA HIS A 7 1.31 -7.43 -8.97
C HIS A 7 2.21 -6.36 -8.33
N LEU A 8 2.26 -6.31 -6.99
CA LEU A 8 3.26 -5.52 -6.27
C LEU A 8 4.61 -6.27 -6.31
N THR A 9 5.46 -5.95 -7.29
CA THR A 9 6.72 -6.68 -7.52
C THR A 9 7.86 -6.20 -6.65
N ARG A 10 7.84 -4.91 -6.26
CA ARG A 10 8.81 -4.35 -5.31
C ARG A 10 8.15 -3.33 -4.40
N TRP A 11 8.58 -3.32 -3.15
CA TRP A 11 8.30 -2.22 -2.25
C TRP A 11 9.47 -2.01 -1.29
N THR A 12 9.60 -0.79 -0.81
CA THR A 12 10.52 -0.43 0.28
C THR A 12 9.87 0.59 1.16
N VAL A 13 10.10 0.50 2.47
CA VAL A 13 9.68 1.54 3.41
C VAL A 13 10.76 1.79 4.45
N THR A 14 10.97 3.06 4.77
CA THR A 14 11.80 3.49 5.90
C THR A 14 10.91 4.25 6.86
N SER A 15 10.97 3.93 8.15
CA SER A 15 10.21 4.56 9.22
C SER A 15 11.00 4.52 10.53
N GLY A 16 10.75 5.46 11.43
CA GLY A 16 11.40 5.51 12.73
C GLY A 16 11.03 6.78 13.50
N SER A 17 11.31 6.81 14.79
CA SER A 17 10.88 7.89 15.71
C SER A 17 11.40 9.28 15.33
N ASN A 18 12.52 9.36 14.61
CA ASN A 18 13.16 10.62 14.19
C ASN A 18 13.30 10.72 12.66
N VAL A 19 12.52 9.94 11.89
CA VAL A 19 12.63 9.89 10.43
C VAL A 19 11.24 10.07 9.81
N GLN A 20 11.13 10.97 8.84
CA GLN A 20 9.93 11.06 8.02
C GLN A 20 9.72 9.75 7.26
N SER A 21 8.58 9.08 7.48
CA SER A 21 8.36 7.79 6.85
C SER A 21 8.23 7.96 5.34
N ARG A 22 8.91 7.09 4.59
CA ARG A 22 8.94 7.11 3.13
C ARG A 22 8.74 5.72 2.57
N GLY A 23 7.80 5.58 1.64
CA GLY A 23 7.48 4.36 0.94
C GLY A 23 7.72 4.51 -0.55
N ALA A 24 8.13 3.43 -1.21
CA ALA A 24 8.20 3.34 -2.66
C ALA A 24 7.68 1.97 -3.11
N VAL A 25 7.00 1.93 -4.25
CA VAL A 25 6.40 0.73 -4.82
C VAL A 25 6.68 0.62 -6.31
N VAL A 26 6.71 -0.61 -6.79
CA VAL A 26 6.66 -1.01 -8.20
C VAL A 26 5.51 -1.99 -8.37
N ILE A 27 4.63 -1.70 -9.32
CA ILE A 27 3.43 -2.49 -9.63
C ILE A 27 3.45 -2.83 -11.12
N GLU A 28 3.14 -4.08 -11.46
CA GLU A 28 3.13 -4.59 -12.83
C GLU A 28 1.79 -5.24 -13.17
N ALA A 29 1.34 -5.13 -14.41
CA ALA A 29 0.23 -5.92 -14.99
C ALA A 29 0.40 -6.03 -16.51
N GLY A 30 0.71 -7.23 -16.99
CA GLY A 30 1.04 -7.45 -18.40
C GLY A 30 2.27 -6.65 -18.80
N ASP A 31 2.16 -5.86 -19.87
CA ASP A 31 3.21 -4.95 -20.33
C ASP A 31 3.25 -3.60 -19.59
N HIS A 32 2.35 -3.40 -18.62
CA HIS A 32 2.31 -2.16 -17.84
C HIS A 32 3.18 -2.25 -16.59
N HIS A 33 3.86 -1.13 -16.30
CA HIS A 33 4.71 -0.97 -15.15
C HIS A 33 4.52 0.43 -14.54
N TRP A 34 4.13 0.48 -13.28
CA TRP A 34 3.92 1.71 -12.52
C TRP A 34 4.86 1.75 -11.32
N GLN A 35 5.45 2.91 -11.07
CA GLN A 35 6.28 3.14 -9.89
C GLN A 35 5.98 4.50 -9.28
N ALA A 36 5.96 4.56 -7.96
CA ALA A 36 5.79 5.81 -7.25
C ALA A 36 6.41 5.74 -5.85
N SER A 37 6.59 6.92 -5.25
CA SER A 37 6.97 7.05 -3.85
C SER A 37 6.12 8.09 -3.15
N SER A 38 5.96 7.91 -1.84
CA SER A 38 5.28 8.89 -1.00
C SER A 38 5.94 8.98 0.38
N GLN A 39 5.66 10.09 1.05
CA GLN A 39 5.94 10.27 2.46
C GLN A 39 4.64 10.10 3.25
N GLY A 40 4.74 9.74 4.52
CA GLY A 40 3.57 9.59 5.39
C GLY A 40 3.92 9.66 6.87
N ASN A 41 2.89 9.68 7.70
CA ASN A 41 2.98 9.72 9.17
C ASN A 41 3.40 8.37 9.79
N GLY A 42 3.66 7.37 8.95
CA GLY A 42 4.11 6.04 9.32
C GLY A 42 4.38 5.20 8.08
N ALA A 43 4.86 3.97 8.26
CA ALA A 43 5.17 3.06 7.16
C ALA A 43 3.95 2.77 6.28
N VAL A 44 2.80 2.48 6.90
CA VAL A 44 1.54 2.15 6.20
C VAL A 44 1.06 3.33 5.37
N ASP A 45 1.02 4.53 5.95
CA ASP A 45 0.59 5.75 5.25
C ASP A 45 1.50 6.06 4.06
N ALA A 46 2.82 5.93 4.24
CA ALA A 46 3.79 6.19 3.18
C ALA A 46 3.69 5.19 2.01
N LEU A 47 3.47 3.89 2.30
CA LEU A 47 3.24 2.88 1.27
C LEU A 47 1.87 3.02 0.60
N PHE A 48 0.81 3.29 1.38
CA PHE A 48 -0.53 3.52 0.84
C PHE A 48 -0.52 4.69 -0.14
N GLY A 49 0.08 5.82 0.23
CA GLY A 49 0.21 6.96 -0.68
C GLY A 49 1.08 6.68 -1.91
N ALA A 50 2.05 5.76 -1.82
CA ALA A 50 2.82 5.34 -2.98
C ALA A 50 1.99 4.47 -3.94
N VAL A 51 1.20 3.53 -3.41
CA VAL A 51 0.26 2.72 -4.20
C VAL A 51 -0.81 3.60 -4.87
N ASP A 52 -1.41 4.50 -4.11
CA ASP A 52 -2.43 5.44 -4.60
C ASP A 52 -1.89 6.29 -5.76
N LYS A 53 -0.68 6.87 -5.61
CA LYS A 53 -0.03 7.61 -6.71
C LYS A 53 0.30 6.77 -7.92
N ALA A 54 0.77 5.52 -7.72
CA ALA A 54 1.12 4.65 -8.84
C ALA A 54 -0.10 4.25 -9.68
N LEU A 55 -1.28 4.15 -9.04
CA LEU A 55 -2.50 3.63 -9.66
C LEU A 55 -3.58 4.68 -9.91
N ALA A 56 -3.36 5.96 -9.58
CA ALA A 56 -4.36 7.01 -9.71
C ALA A 56 -4.98 7.07 -11.13
N ASP A 57 -4.14 6.97 -12.16
CA ASP A 57 -4.59 6.97 -13.56
C ASP A 57 -5.27 5.67 -13.99
N VAL A 58 -4.97 4.55 -13.33
CA VAL A 58 -5.58 3.24 -13.58
C VAL A 58 -6.96 3.17 -12.94
N LEU A 59 -7.10 3.74 -11.74
CA LEU A 59 -8.33 3.73 -10.95
C LEU A 59 -9.26 4.92 -11.27
N ASN A 60 -8.83 5.84 -12.14
CA ASN A 60 -9.50 7.10 -12.43
C ASN A 60 -9.79 7.91 -11.15
N GLY A 61 -8.81 7.98 -10.25
CA GLY A 61 -8.87 8.73 -9.01
C GLY A 61 -8.32 7.99 -7.81
N HIS A 62 -8.64 8.50 -6.63
CA HIS A 62 -8.01 8.08 -5.38
C HIS A 62 -8.94 7.23 -4.52
N PRO A 63 -8.71 5.90 -4.39
CA PRO A 63 -9.43 5.09 -3.42
C PRO A 63 -9.21 5.62 -2.01
N ARG A 64 -10.25 5.59 -1.19
CA ARG A 64 -10.21 6.10 0.17
C ARG A 64 -10.08 4.98 1.17
N LEU A 65 -8.98 4.96 1.94
CA LEU A 65 -8.85 4.12 3.13
C LEU A 65 -9.79 4.65 4.22
N VAL A 66 -10.84 3.89 4.55
CA VAL A 66 -11.86 4.29 5.54
C VAL A 66 -11.89 3.41 6.79
N GLY A 67 -11.05 2.38 6.85
CA GLY A 67 -10.87 1.55 8.04
C GLY A 67 -9.58 0.75 7.94
N TYR A 68 -8.85 0.70 9.05
CA TYR A 68 -7.63 -0.07 9.20
C TYR A 68 -7.59 -0.61 10.63
N GLU A 69 -7.45 -1.92 10.76
CA GLU A 69 -7.30 -2.61 12.05
C GLU A 69 -6.17 -3.63 11.91
N VAL A 70 -5.30 -3.67 12.90
CA VAL A 70 -4.29 -4.72 13.05
C VAL A 70 -4.45 -5.36 14.41
N ARG A 71 -4.51 -6.69 14.45
CA ARG A 71 -4.60 -7.46 15.68
C ARG A 71 -3.72 -8.69 15.62
N ALA A 72 -3.17 -9.09 16.76
CA ALA A 72 -2.46 -10.35 16.88
C ALA A 72 -3.45 -11.51 16.88
N MET A 73 -3.11 -12.60 16.19
CA MET A 73 -3.89 -13.83 16.14
C MET A 73 -3.47 -14.85 17.22
N ALA A 74 -2.29 -14.63 17.81
CA ALA A 74 -1.72 -15.44 18.88
C ALA A 74 -0.89 -14.54 19.81
N GLU A 75 -0.32 -15.13 20.86
CA GLU A 75 0.62 -14.45 21.75
C GLU A 75 2.07 -14.64 21.28
N GLY A 76 2.95 -13.73 21.70
CA GLY A 76 4.39 -13.82 21.47
C GLY A 76 4.88 -12.97 20.28
N PRO A 77 6.22 -12.84 20.16
CA PRO A 77 6.85 -11.98 19.15
C PRO A 77 6.63 -12.46 17.71
N ASP A 78 6.38 -13.75 17.53
CA ASP A 78 6.16 -14.39 16.22
C ASP A 78 4.67 -14.53 15.87
N ALA A 79 3.80 -13.89 16.65
CA ALA A 79 2.36 -13.96 16.42
C ALA A 79 2.00 -13.38 15.04
N GLU A 80 1.20 -14.14 14.28
CA GLU A 80 0.67 -13.66 13.02
C GLU A 80 -0.23 -12.45 13.26
N GLY A 81 -0.01 -11.39 12.50
CA GLY A 81 -0.86 -10.20 12.50
C GLY A 81 -1.98 -10.34 11.47
N LEU A 82 -3.23 -10.25 11.91
CA LEU A 82 -4.36 -10.05 11.00
C LEU A 82 -4.54 -8.56 10.74
N VAL A 83 -4.47 -8.18 9.47
CA VAL A 83 -4.75 -6.81 9.01
C VAL A 83 -6.09 -6.80 8.29
N SER A 84 -7.03 -6.00 8.80
CA SER A 84 -8.32 -5.73 8.15
C SER A 84 -8.32 -4.33 7.56
N VAL A 85 -8.66 -4.22 6.28
CA VAL A 85 -8.68 -2.95 5.55
C VAL A 85 -10.06 -2.73 4.94
N ARG A 86 -10.60 -1.51 5.05
CA ARG A 86 -11.83 -1.10 4.39
C ARG A 86 -11.53 0.08 3.47
N ILE A 87 -11.85 -0.08 2.19
CA ILE A 87 -11.57 0.89 1.13
C ILE A 87 -12.89 1.30 0.47
N ARG A 88 -13.02 2.57 0.09
CA ARG A 88 -14.07 3.06 -0.81
C ARG A 88 -13.47 3.38 -2.19
N PRO A 89 -14.25 3.19 -3.28
CA PRO A 89 -13.79 3.54 -4.61
C PRO A 89 -13.53 5.05 -4.75
N PRO A 90 -12.77 5.47 -5.78
CA PRO A 90 -12.71 6.87 -6.20
C PRO A 90 -14.10 7.46 -6.43
N THR A 91 -14.25 8.75 -6.16
CA THR A 91 -15.48 9.53 -6.40
C THR A 91 -15.44 10.24 -7.73
#